data_AF-A0A9P6B8Z4-F1
#
_entry.id   AF-A0A9P6B8Z4-F1
#
_cell.length_a   1.000
_cell.length_b   1.000
_cell.length_c   1.000
_cell.angle_alpha   90.00
_cell.angle_beta   90.00
_cell.angle_gamma   90.00
#
_symmetry.space_group_name_H-M   'P 1'
#
loop_
_entity.id
_entity.type
_entity.pdbx_description
1 polymer ?
#
loop_
_entity_poly.entity_id
_entity_poly.type
_entity_poly.pdbx_seq_one_letter_code
_entity_poly.pdbx_strand_id
1 'polypeptide(L)'
;MTDVYLEKMDSQLGLDDVNLGRIPLYSGPPELSRGQPVAKLRGTQMTPENHEYRDPGPDDLRSPCPFVNAMANHGYIHRDGKQITWWAITKAIVEVYHFSYPLAGLLAASGVWTSLTQAWNPFYFDLEQIRTHKPYLVEHDASLTRANYPGDNWHPDPSIINELIAQASSPEGVSYQDFARHRIAQEAKLSYKLSLPRHILATGEIGLIIPSLGRGDPLPDALHRKISIPWIKSFFHDARLPSDWTRPKDELTLKQVNDIATEVRKQMAQDREAGKDK
;
A
#
# COMPACT_ATOMS: atom_id res chain seq x y z
N MET A 1 30.75 -42.66 9.54
CA MET A 1 31.10 -41.38 10.19
C MET A 1 30.08 -40.28 9.85
N THR A 2 28.83 -40.67 9.59
CA THR A 2 27.69 -39.78 9.26
C THR A 2 26.50 -40.02 10.19
N ASP A 3 26.43 -41.16 10.86
CA ASP A 3 25.30 -41.50 11.73
C ASP A 3 25.41 -40.96 13.17
N VAL A 4 26.60 -40.52 13.60
CA VAL A 4 26.81 -39.93 14.95
C VAL A 4 26.42 -38.43 14.99
N TYR A 5 26.25 -37.79 13.83
CA TYR A 5 25.89 -36.37 13.75
C TYR A 5 24.37 -36.12 13.81
N LEU A 6 23.54 -37.11 13.48
CA LEU A 6 22.08 -36.96 13.51
C LEU A 6 21.51 -37.19 14.92
N GLU A 7 22.04 -38.13 15.70
CA GLU A 7 21.60 -38.37 17.08
C GLU A 7 21.89 -37.22 18.04
N LYS A 8 22.86 -36.35 17.73
CA LYS A 8 23.18 -35.18 18.57
C LYS A 8 22.31 -33.95 18.32
N MET A 9 21.57 -33.89 17.21
CA MET A 9 20.64 -32.79 16.94
C MET A 9 19.27 -32.97 17.64
N ASP A 10 18.83 -34.22 17.85
CA ASP A 10 17.54 -34.47 18.49
C ASP A 10 17.55 -34.22 20.01
N SER A 11 18.70 -34.37 20.68
CA SER A 11 18.78 -34.15 22.14
C SER A 11 18.84 -32.67 22.58
N GLN A 12 18.96 -31.71 21.65
CA GLN A 12 19.07 -30.27 21.96
C GLN A 12 17.81 -29.44 21.66
N LEU A 13 16.75 -30.04 21.10
CA LEU A 13 15.55 -29.30 20.72
C LEU A 13 14.35 -29.44 21.68
N GLY A 14 14.44 -30.27 22.72
CA GLY A 14 13.43 -30.29 23.79
C GLY A 14 11.98 -30.41 23.27
N LEU A 15 11.76 -31.21 22.23
CA LEU A 15 10.49 -31.35 21.53
C LEU A 15 9.57 -32.43 22.14
N ASP A 16 9.86 -32.89 23.36
CA ASP A 16 9.13 -34.02 23.95
C ASP A 16 7.84 -33.63 24.70
N ASP A 17 7.47 -32.35 24.74
CA ASP A 17 6.23 -31.90 25.42
C ASP A 17 5.37 -30.91 24.62
N VAL A 18 5.47 -30.89 23.29
CA VAL A 18 4.48 -30.16 22.48
C VAL A 18 3.26 -31.05 22.27
N ASN A 19 2.32 -30.96 23.20
CA ASN A 19 0.98 -31.50 23.06
C ASN A 19 0.34 -30.91 21.78
N LEU A 20 0.40 -31.65 20.66
CA LEU A 20 -0.23 -31.35 19.37
C LEU A 20 -1.77 -31.52 19.44
N GLY A 21 -2.38 -30.98 20.48
CA GLY A 21 -3.83 -30.81 20.58
C GLY A 21 -4.28 -29.86 19.47
N ARG A 22 -4.91 -30.43 18.43
CA ARG A 22 -5.67 -29.78 17.35
C ARG A 22 -5.56 -28.25 17.32
N ILE A 23 -4.57 -27.74 16.60
CA ILE A 23 -4.63 -26.37 16.05
C ILE A 23 -5.88 -26.35 15.15
N PRO A 24 -6.88 -25.49 15.41
CA PRO A 24 -8.04 -25.40 14.54
C PRO A 24 -7.55 -24.89 13.18
N LEU A 25 -7.59 -25.75 12.17
CA LEU A 25 -7.44 -25.36 10.78
C LEU A 25 -8.52 -24.32 10.49
N TYR A 26 -8.10 -23.10 10.18
CA TYR A 26 -8.98 -22.03 9.73
C TYR A 26 -9.81 -22.53 8.55
N SER A 27 -11.13 -22.62 8.73
CA SER A 27 -12.08 -23.17 7.77
C SER A 27 -12.39 -22.27 6.58
N GLY A 28 -11.59 -21.21 6.36
CA GLY A 28 -11.88 -20.18 5.38
C GLY A 28 -13.11 -19.34 5.76
N PRO A 29 -13.32 -18.19 5.10
CA PRO A 29 -14.60 -17.51 5.16
C PRO A 29 -15.71 -18.41 4.57
N PRO A 30 -16.98 -18.22 4.95
CA PRO A 30 -18.11 -18.90 4.31
C PRO A 30 -18.01 -18.74 2.79
N GLU A 31 -18.29 -19.82 2.05
CA GLU A 31 -18.23 -19.90 0.59
C GLU A 31 -18.79 -18.62 -0.10
N LEU A 32 -17.90 -17.69 -0.42
CA LEU A 32 -18.15 -16.65 -1.41
C LEU A 32 -18.21 -17.38 -2.75
N SER A 33 -19.44 -17.71 -3.14
CA SER A 33 -19.89 -18.20 -4.44
C SER A 33 -18.76 -18.50 -5.43
N ARG A 34 -18.39 -19.78 -5.56
CA ARG A 34 -17.67 -20.26 -6.74
C ARG A 34 -18.41 -19.75 -7.99
N GLY A 35 -17.76 -18.90 -8.78
CA GLY A 35 -18.15 -18.69 -10.18
C GLY A 35 -18.98 -17.45 -10.53
N GLN A 36 -18.96 -16.36 -9.77
CA GLN A 36 -19.38 -15.07 -10.34
C GLN A 36 -18.22 -14.52 -11.20
N PRO A 37 -18.40 -14.29 -12.52
CA PRO A 37 -17.38 -13.62 -13.32
C PRO A 37 -17.10 -12.23 -12.74
N VAL A 38 -15.82 -11.84 -12.67
CA VAL A 38 -15.31 -10.53 -12.21
C VAL A 38 -15.96 -9.33 -12.92
N ALA A 39 -16.79 -9.56 -13.95
CA ALA A 39 -17.49 -8.57 -14.74
C ALA A 39 -18.60 -7.78 -14.01
N LYS A 40 -19.06 -8.19 -12.82
CA LYS A 40 -20.23 -7.56 -12.15
C LYS A 40 -19.95 -6.52 -11.05
N LEU A 41 -18.71 -6.24 -10.68
CA LEU A 41 -18.38 -5.25 -9.61
C LEU A 41 -18.02 -3.84 -10.14
N ARG A 42 -18.57 -3.44 -11.28
CA ARG A 42 -18.27 -2.14 -11.89
C ARG A 42 -19.13 -1.04 -11.26
N GLY A 43 -18.50 -0.13 -10.51
CA GLY A 43 -19.16 1.08 -10.01
C GLY A 43 -20.16 0.87 -8.86
N THR A 44 -20.08 -0.26 -8.15
CA THR A 44 -20.83 -0.51 -6.92
C THR A 44 -20.18 0.20 -5.73
N GLN A 45 -20.99 0.82 -4.86
CA GLN A 45 -20.55 1.26 -3.55
C GLN A 45 -20.13 0.01 -2.77
N MET A 46 -18.84 -0.10 -2.45
CA MET A 46 -18.29 -1.24 -1.73
C MET A 46 -18.62 -1.10 -0.24
N THR A 47 -19.83 -1.48 0.14
CA THR A 47 -20.09 -2.00 1.48
C THR A 47 -20.85 -3.33 1.37
N PRO A 48 -20.20 -4.41 0.88
CA PRO A 48 -20.74 -5.74 1.12
C PRO A 48 -20.90 -5.96 2.63
N GLU A 49 -21.86 -6.81 3.02
CA GLU A 49 -21.90 -7.37 4.36
C GLU A 49 -20.48 -7.82 4.75
N ASN A 50 -19.99 -7.40 5.92
CA ASN A 50 -18.66 -7.65 6.50
C ASN A 50 -17.49 -6.71 6.12
N HIS A 51 -17.66 -5.72 5.24
CA HIS A 51 -16.59 -4.78 4.86
C HIS A 51 -16.75 -3.33 5.36
N GLU A 52 -17.53 -3.16 6.44
CA GLU A 52 -17.61 -1.89 7.14
C GLU A 52 -16.24 -1.46 7.69
N TYR A 53 -16.03 -0.15 7.72
CA TYR A 53 -14.86 0.44 8.36
C TYR A 53 -14.87 0.16 9.86
N ARG A 54 -13.72 -0.22 10.40
CA ARG A 54 -13.45 -0.30 11.84
C ARG A 54 -12.07 0.26 12.10
N ASP A 55 -11.95 1.10 13.12
CA ASP A 55 -10.65 1.57 13.61
C ASP A 55 -9.79 0.37 14.04
N PRO A 56 -8.47 0.40 13.79
CA PRO A 56 -7.56 -0.61 14.32
C PRO A 56 -7.57 -0.60 15.85
N GLY A 57 -7.62 -1.78 16.46
CA GLY A 57 -7.39 -1.93 17.90
C GLY A 57 -5.91 -1.72 18.28
N PRO A 58 -5.61 -1.62 19.59
CA PRO A 58 -4.23 -1.42 20.07
C PRO A 58 -3.21 -2.49 19.64
N ASP A 59 -3.67 -3.72 19.40
CA ASP A 59 -2.82 -4.87 19.02
C ASP A 59 -2.85 -5.17 17.51
N ASP A 60 -3.57 -4.35 16.73
CA ASP A 60 -3.71 -4.50 15.29
C ASP A 60 -2.52 -3.84 14.56
N LEU A 61 -1.89 -4.58 13.66
CA LEU A 61 -0.70 -4.14 12.95
C LEU A 61 -1.06 -3.38 11.67
N ARG A 62 -0.34 -2.30 11.40
CA ARG A 62 -0.50 -1.50 10.17
C ARG A 62 0.87 -1.21 9.55
N SER A 63 0.85 -0.92 8.26
CA SER A 63 2.02 -0.67 7.42
C SER A 63 2.20 0.84 7.12
N PRO A 64 3.32 1.26 6.49
CA PRO A 64 3.41 2.60 5.91
C PRO A 64 2.44 2.83 4.73
N CYS A 65 1.88 1.77 4.13
CA CYS A 65 1.07 1.86 2.93
C CYS A 65 -0.43 2.11 3.25
N PRO A 66 -1.02 3.24 2.83
CA PRO A 66 -2.43 3.53 3.12
C PRO A 66 -3.41 2.58 2.43
N PHE A 67 -3.08 2.06 1.23
CA PHE A 67 -3.95 1.14 0.49
C PHE A 67 -4.22 -0.14 1.27
N VAL A 68 -3.18 -0.77 1.83
CA VAL A 68 -3.32 -2.04 2.54
C VAL A 68 -3.89 -1.83 3.94
N ASN A 69 -3.58 -0.70 4.58
CA ASN A 69 -4.20 -0.33 5.86
C ASN A 69 -5.71 -0.13 5.70
N ALA A 70 -6.15 0.53 4.63
CA ALA A 70 -7.57 0.66 4.33
C ALA A 70 -8.24 -0.69 4.07
N MET A 71 -7.59 -1.60 3.35
CA MET A 71 -8.09 -2.96 3.18
C MET A 71 -8.25 -3.71 4.51
N ALA A 72 -7.30 -3.56 5.44
CA ALA A 72 -7.39 -4.17 6.78
C ALA A 72 -8.51 -3.53 7.62
N ASN A 73 -8.61 -2.19 7.65
CA ASN A 73 -9.69 -1.47 8.35
C ASN A 73 -11.09 -1.77 7.79
N HIS A 74 -11.18 -2.19 6.54
CA HIS A 74 -12.41 -2.65 5.90
C HIS A 74 -12.53 -4.18 5.85
N GLY A 75 -11.62 -4.95 6.45
CA GLY A 75 -11.72 -6.41 6.52
C GLY A 75 -11.59 -7.17 5.19
N TYR A 76 -11.03 -6.55 4.13
CA TYR A 76 -10.67 -7.24 2.88
C TYR A 76 -9.46 -8.16 3.03
N ILE A 77 -8.62 -7.87 4.03
CA ILE A 77 -7.58 -8.72 4.58
C ILE A 77 -7.80 -8.82 6.10
N HIS A 78 -6.99 -9.62 6.80
CA HIS A 78 -7.12 -9.76 8.25
C HIS A 78 -7.06 -8.39 8.95
N ARG A 79 -8.08 -8.09 9.77
CA ARG A 79 -8.24 -6.77 10.43
C ARG A 79 -7.12 -6.49 11.43
N ASP A 80 -6.56 -7.54 12.02
CA ASP A 80 -5.39 -7.46 12.91
C ASP A 80 -4.07 -7.21 12.17
N GLY A 81 -4.08 -7.22 10.84
CA GLY A 81 -2.90 -7.01 10.01
C GLY A 81 -1.86 -8.13 10.10
N LYS A 82 -2.23 -9.32 10.61
CA LYS A 82 -1.30 -10.43 10.86
C LYS A 82 -1.49 -11.57 9.86
N GLN A 83 -0.42 -12.34 9.64
CA GLN A 83 -0.42 -13.58 8.85
C GLN A 83 -1.06 -13.42 7.45
N ILE A 84 -0.74 -12.33 6.77
CA ILE A 84 -1.27 -12.03 5.44
C ILE A 84 -0.47 -12.79 4.40
N THR A 85 -1.15 -13.61 3.60
CA THR A 85 -0.52 -14.35 2.50
C THR A 85 -0.42 -13.47 1.25
N TRP A 86 0.56 -13.77 0.39
CA TRP A 86 0.71 -13.13 -0.93
C TRP A 86 -0.60 -13.16 -1.75
N TRP A 87 -1.30 -14.30 -1.73
CA TRP A 87 -2.52 -14.46 -2.52
C TRP A 87 -3.71 -13.71 -1.93
N ALA A 88 -3.84 -13.67 -0.59
CA ALA A 88 -4.90 -12.92 0.08
C ALA A 88 -4.82 -11.43 -0.29
N ILE A 89 -3.63 -10.83 -0.16
CA ILE A 89 -3.45 -9.41 -0.48
C ILE A 89 -3.56 -9.14 -1.99
N THR A 90 -3.08 -10.04 -2.86
CA THR A 90 -3.25 -9.91 -4.32
C THR A 90 -4.73 -9.82 -4.70
N LYS A 91 -5.55 -10.76 -4.21
CA LYS A 91 -7.00 -10.74 -4.48
C LYS A 91 -7.67 -9.49 -3.93
N ALA A 92 -7.35 -9.09 -2.70
CA ALA A 92 -7.92 -7.90 -2.08
C ALA A 92 -7.60 -6.63 -2.90
N ILE A 93 -6.37 -6.48 -3.42
CA ILE A 93 -5.99 -5.34 -4.26
C ILE A 93 -6.83 -5.31 -5.56
N VAL A 94 -6.98 -6.46 -6.23
CA VAL A 94 -7.81 -6.58 -7.46
C VAL A 94 -9.27 -6.26 -7.18
N GLU A 95 -9.80 -6.80 -6.07
CA GLU A 95 -11.18 -6.63 -5.65
C GLU A 95 -11.49 -5.19 -5.29
N VAL A 96 -10.66 -4.56 -4.45
CA VAL A 96 -10.92 -3.20 -3.94
C VAL A 96 -10.58 -2.15 -4.99
N TYR A 97 -9.37 -2.17 -5.54
CA TYR A 97 -8.85 -1.05 -6.34
C TYR A 97 -8.90 -1.27 -7.86
N HIS A 98 -9.36 -2.45 -8.31
CA HIS A 98 -9.38 -2.82 -9.73
C HIS A 98 -8.00 -2.81 -10.39
N PHE A 99 -6.95 -3.18 -9.67
CA PHE A 99 -5.65 -3.37 -10.29
C PHE A 99 -5.64 -4.69 -11.06
N SER A 100 -4.87 -4.77 -12.14
CA SER A 100 -4.67 -6.02 -12.84
C SER A 100 -3.94 -7.03 -11.96
N TYR A 101 -4.20 -8.33 -12.15
CA TYR A 101 -3.51 -9.38 -11.41
C TYR A 101 -1.98 -9.28 -11.47
N PRO A 102 -1.34 -8.98 -12.62
CA PRO A 102 0.10 -8.77 -12.68
C PRO A 102 0.59 -7.62 -11.79
N LEU A 103 -0.13 -6.48 -11.78
CA LEU A 103 0.22 -5.34 -10.92
C LEU A 103 0.03 -5.70 -9.44
N ALA A 104 -1.13 -6.26 -9.08
CA ALA A 104 -1.45 -6.64 -7.72
C ALA A 104 -0.48 -7.70 -7.17
N GLY A 105 -0.14 -8.71 -7.97
CA GLY A 105 0.82 -9.76 -7.61
C GLY A 105 2.24 -9.22 -7.40
N LEU A 106 2.67 -8.24 -8.21
CA LEU A 106 3.95 -7.57 -8.04
C LEU A 106 4.01 -6.76 -6.73
N LEU A 107 2.96 -5.98 -6.43
CA LEU A 107 2.86 -5.21 -5.18
C LEU A 107 2.80 -6.12 -3.94
N ALA A 108 2.07 -7.23 -4.04
CA ALA A 108 2.02 -8.24 -2.99
C ALA A 108 3.39 -8.90 -2.76
N ALA A 109 4.11 -9.22 -3.84
CA ALA A 109 5.43 -9.84 -3.77
C ALA A 109 6.47 -8.91 -3.13
N SER A 110 6.41 -7.59 -3.37
CA SER A 110 7.34 -6.64 -2.74
C SER A 110 7.13 -6.55 -1.21
N GLY A 111 5.89 -6.64 -0.74
CA GLY A 111 5.57 -6.73 0.70
C GLY A 111 6.11 -8.01 1.33
N VAL A 112 5.87 -9.17 0.69
CA VAL A 112 6.42 -10.46 1.14
C VAL A 112 7.94 -10.43 1.16
N TRP A 113 8.57 -9.90 0.11
CA TRP A 113 10.03 -9.80 0.01
C TRP A 113 10.62 -8.96 1.14
N THR A 114 10.00 -7.83 1.47
CA THR A 114 10.41 -6.98 2.60
C THR A 114 10.30 -7.75 3.93
N SER A 115 9.31 -8.62 4.06
CA SER A 115 9.03 -9.37 5.29
C SER A 115 9.91 -10.61 5.47
N LEU A 116 10.25 -11.30 4.37
CA LEU A 116 11.18 -12.44 4.33
C LEU A 116 12.56 -12.14 4.92
N THR A 117 12.92 -10.87 4.92
CA THR A 117 14.20 -10.41 5.44
C THR A 117 14.21 -10.22 6.96
N GLN A 118 13.05 -10.32 7.59
CA GLN A 118 12.83 -10.17 9.03
C GLN A 118 12.40 -11.49 9.68
N ALA A 119 11.71 -12.36 8.94
CA ALA A 119 11.23 -13.66 9.42
C ALA A 119 11.46 -14.76 8.37
N TRP A 120 11.78 -15.97 8.83
CA TRP A 120 12.01 -17.15 7.99
C TRP A 120 10.72 -17.79 7.44
N ASN A 121 9.59 -17.06 7.41
CA ASN A 121 8.33 -17.59 6.91
C ASN A 121 8.00 -17.02 5.52
N PRO A 122 8.06 -17.84 4.45
CA PRO A 122 7.75 -17.38 3.09
C PRO A 122 6.26 -17.36 2.75
N PHE A 123 5.39 -17.84 3.64
CA PHE A 123 3.98 -18.05 3.34
C PHE A 123 3.08 -16.88 3.76
N TYR A 124 3.49 -16.14 4.79
CA TYR A 124 2.73 -15.00 5.30
C TYR A 124 3.64 -13.93 5.91
N PHE A 125 3.09 -12.73 6.03
CA PHE A 125 3.74 -11.60 6.68
C PHE A 125 2.72 -10.74 7.46
N ASP A 126 3.24 -9.97 8.42
CA ASP A 126 2.47 -8.99 9.18
C ASP A 126 2.67 -7.60 8.57
N LEU A 127 1.62 -6.78 8.51
CA LEU A 127 1.66 -5.45 7.87
C LEU A 127 2.76 -4.54 8.42
N GLU A 128 3.04 -4.64 9.71
CA GLU A 128 4.09 -3.85 10.36
C GLU A 128 5.45 -4.11 9.71
N GLN A 129 5.74 -5.34 9.26
CA GLN A 129 7.03 -5.69 8.65
C GLN A 129 7.34 -4.88 7.39
N ILE A 130 6.35 -4.26 6.74
CA ILE A 130 6.58 -3.40 5.57
C ILE A 130 7.32 -2.09 5.95
N ARG A 131 7.33 -1.67 7.23
CA ARG A 131 7.98 -0.43 7.69
C ARG A 131 9.51 -0.45 7.70
N THR A 132 10.12 -1.57 7.35
CA THR A 132 11.56 -1.77 7.51
C THR A 132 12.37 -1.00 6.48
N HIS A 133 13.16 -0.03 6.96
CA HIS A 133 13.79 1.00 6.14
C HIS A 133 15.02 0.54 5.32
N LYS A 134 15.87 -0.32 5.89
CA LYS A 134 17.14 -0.74 5.25
C LYS A 134 17.45 -2.21 5.53
N PRO A 135 18.05 -2.94 4.55
CA PRO A 135 18.36 -2.55 3.16
C PRO A 135 17.19 -2.65 2.14
N TYR A 136 15.94 -2.57 2.57
CA TYR A 136 14.80 -3.14 1.84
C TYR A 136 14.05 -2.20 0.89
N LEU A 137 13.02 -2.77 0.25
CA LEU A 137 12.54 -2.38 -1.07
C LEU A 137 11.39 -1.36 -1.05
N VAL A 138 10.50 -1.41 -0.06
CA VAL A 138 9.21 -0.69 -0.12
C VAL A 138 9.24 0.64 0.62
N GLU A 139 9.55 0.65 1.93
CA GLU A 139 9.60 1.89 2.70
C GLU A 139 10.81 2.75 2.30
N HIS A 140 10.58 4.06 2.17
CA HIS A 140 11.63 5.02 1.84
C HIS A 140 11.34 6.44 2.38
N ASP A 141 12.43 7.18 2.55
CA ASP A 141 12.41 8.61 2.91
C ASP A 141 11.74 9.47 1.82
N ALA A 142 11.38 10.69 2.21
CA ALA A 142 10.59 11.65 1.46
C ALA A 142 9.19 11.13 1.10
N SER A 143 8.61 10.28 1.95
CA SER A 143 7.24 9.76 1.85
C SER A 143 6.18 10.88 1.76
N LEU A 144 5.05 10.60 1.11
CA LEU A 144 4.02 11.63 0.89
C LEU A 144 3.33 12.10 2.18
N THR A 145 3.30 11.25 3.21
CA THR A 145 2.47 11.46 4.41
C THR A 145 3.06 10.86 5.69
N ARG A 146 4.29 10.34 5.65
CA ARG A 146 4.99 9.69 6.78
C ARG A 146 6.32 10.43 7.01
N ALA A 147 6.83 10.44 8.24
CA ALA A 147 8.13 11.02 8.53
C ALA A 147 9.27 10.16 7.95
N ASN A 148 10.47 10.73 7.85
CA ASN A 148 11.66 10.01 7.39
C ASN A 148 12.24 9.14 8.51
N TYR A 149 12.97 8.08 8.15
CA TYR A 149 13.79 7.34 9.10
C TYR A 149 14.94 8.22 9.63
N PRO A 150 15.32 8.12 10.92
CA PRO A 150 14.88 7.16 11.94
C PRO A 150 13.65 7.58 12.77
N GLY A 151 12.86 8.55 12.30
CA GLY A 151 11.58 8.94 12.91
C GLY A 151 10.48 7.90 12.68
N ASP A 152 9.24 8.29 12.99
CA ASP A 152 8.05 7.46 12.75
C ASP A 152 7.74 7.36 11.25
N ASN A 153 8.31 6.35 10.61
CA ASN A 153 8.27 6.14 9.16
C ASN A 153 7.05 5.34 8.68
N TRP A 154 6.04 5.09 9.53
CA TRP A 154 4.86 4.33 9.11
C TRP A 154 3.51 4.88 9.54
N HIS A 155 3.41 5.56 10.68
CA HIS A 155 2.15 6.22 11.03
C HIS A 155 1.92 7.48 10.17
N PRO A 156 0.66 7.78 9.79
CA PRO A 156 0.34 9.03 9.14
C PRO A 156 0.76 10.24 9.99
N ASP A 157 1.52 11.16 9.39
CA ASP A 157 1.92 12.41 10.04
C ASP A 157 0.94 13.53 9.65
N PRO A 158 0.16 14.08 10.60
CA PRO A 158 -0.81 15.13 10.30
C PRO A 158 -0.19 16.40 9.69
N SER A 159 1.04 16.74 10.06
CA SER A 159 1.74 17.91 9.53
C SER A 159 2.08 17.74 8.06
N ILE A 160 2.62 16.58 7.69
CA ILE A 160 2.97 16.26 6.30
C ILE A 160 1.71 16.11 5.42
N ILE A 161 0.62 15.57 5.96
CA ILE A 161 -0.67 15.52 5.26
C ILE A 161 -1.21 16.94 5.02
N ASN A 162 -1.09 17.84 5.99
CA ASN A 162 -1.50 19.23 5.81
C ASN A 162 -0.61 19.96 4.79
N GLU A 163 0.70 19.68 4.75
CA GLU A 163 1.59 20.18 3.70
C GLU A 163 1.15 19.71 2.30
N LEU A 164 0.75 18.43 2.15
CA LEU A 164 0.21 17.91 0.89
C LEU A 164 -1.08 18.63 0.50
N ILE A 165 -2.01 18.81 1.43
CA ILE A 165 -3.27 19.52 1.19
C ILE A 165 -2.99 20.98 0.77
N ALA A 166 -1.98 21.63 1.37
CA ALA A 166 -1.59 22.99 1.03
C ALA A 166 -1.02 23.13 -0.39
N GLN A 167 -0.63 22.03 -1.06
CA GLN A 167 -0.22 22.05 -2.47
C GLN A 167 -1.39 22.15 -3.45
N ALA A 168 -2.64 21.94 -3.00
CA ALA A 168 -3.81 21.94 -3.87
C ALA A 168 -3.92 23.28 -4.62
N SER A 169 -3.84 23.21 -5.95
CA SER A 169 -3.89 24.39 -6.83
C SER A 169 -5.31 24.86 -7.13
N SER A 170 -6.32 24.12 -6.65
CA SER A 170 -7.73 24.36 -6.97
C SER A 170 -8.66 23.84 -5.87
N PRO A 171 -9.88 24.39 -5.73
CA PRO A 171 -10.83 23.94 -4.71
C PRO A 171 -11.38 22.53 -4.99
N GLU A 172 -11.23 21.99 -6.21
CA GLU A 172 -11.70 20.64 -6.53
C GLU A 172 -10.83 19.53 -5.90
N GLY A 173 -9.62 19.87 -5.42
CA GLY A 173 -8.74 18.94 -4.71
C GLY A 173 -7.31 18.91 -5.25
N VAL A 174 -6.60 17.84 -4.89
CA VAL A 174 -5.19 17.61 -5.18
C VAL A 174 -5.04 16.86 -6.51
N SER A 175 -4.34 17.47 -7.46
CA SER A 175 -3.97 16.91 -8.77
C SER A 175 -2.62 16.20 -8.75
N TYR A 176 -2.24 15.49 -9.83
CA TYR A 176 -0.91 14.87 -9.92
C TYR A 176 0.23 15.91 -9.90
N GLN A 177 0.00 17.12 -10.43
CA GLN A 177 0.98 18.21 -10.36
C GLN A 177 1.18 18.70 -8.92
N ASP A 178 0.11 18.76 -8.14
CA ASP A 178 0.19 19.12 -6.72
C ASP A 178 0.97 18.06 -5.92
N PHE A 179 0.75 16.77 -6.22
CA PHE A 179 1.58 15.68 -5.68
C PHE A 179 3.05 15.77 -6.12
N ALA A 180 3.32 16.14 -7.38
CA ALA A 180 4.68 16.32 -7.89
C ALA A 180 5.43 17.42 -7.11
N ARG A 181 4.77 18.57 -6.88
CA ARG A 181 5.33 19.65 -6.05
C ARG A 181 5.53 19.23 -4.60
N HIS A 182 4.57 18.51 -4.02
CA HIS A 182 4.72 17.95 -2.67
C HIS A 182 5.93 17.02 -2.58
N ARG A 183 6.12 16.14 -3.58
CA ARG A 183 7.28 15.24 -3.62
C ARG A 183 8.60 16.01 -3.71
N ILE A 184 8.68 17.06 -4.54
CA ILE A 184 9.86 17.93 -4.58
C ILE A 184 10.14 18.52 -3.18
N ALA A 185 9.10 19.01 -2.50
CA ALA A 185 9.24 19.57 -1.16
C ALA A 185 9.72 18.53 -0.13
N GLN A 186 9.21 17.29 -0.18
CA GLN A 186 9.69 16.22 0.72
C GLN A 186 11.13 15.80 0.39
N GLU A 187 11.49 15.68 -0.88
CA GLU A 187 12.87 15.35 -1.29
C GLU A 187 13.86 16.45 -0.90
N ALA A 188 13.44 17.73 -0.90
CA ALA A 188 14.28 18.86 -0.49
C ALA A 188 14.60 18.88 1.02
N LYS A 189 13.83 18.16 1.84
CA LYS A 189 14.11 17.99 3.28
C LYS A 189 15.25 16.99 3.56
N LEU A 190 15.69 16.24 2.55
CA LEU A 190 16.75 15.24 2.69
C LEU A 190 18.12 15.88 2.52
N SER A 191 19.10 15.43 3.31
CA SER A 191 20.52 15.78 3.12
C SER A 191 21.18 15.06 1.94
N TYR A 192 20.44 14.17 1.27
CA TYR A 192 20.92 13.31 0.20
C TYR A 192 19.84 13.17 -0.89
N LYS A 193 20.24 12.71 -2.07
CA LYS A 193 19.30 12.41 -3.17
C LYS A 193 18.83 10.97 -3.09
N LEU A 194 17.52 10.75 -3.28
CA LEU A 194 17.00 9.40 -3.47
C LEU A 194 17.70 8.72 -4.66
N SER A 195 18.02 7.43 -4.49
CA SER A 195 18.51 6.61 -5.59
C SER A 195 17.44 6.46 -6.66
N LEU A 196 17.85 6.22 -7.91
CA LEU A 196 16.92 6.05 -9.02
C LEU A 196 15.81 5.01 -8.73
N PRO A 197 16.09 3.81 -8.15
CA PRO A 197 15.04 2.85 -7.81
C PRO A 197 14.01 3.40 -6.82
N ARG A 198 14.44 4.13 -5.77
CA ARG A 198 13.53 4.74 -4.79
C ARG A 198 12.70 5.84 -5.42
N HIS A 199 13.30 6.65 -6.28
CA HIS A 199 12.58 7.71 -6.98
C HIS A 199 11.53 7.15 -7.98
N ILE A 200 11.83 6.02 -8.64
CA ILE A 200 10.84 5.29 -9.47
C ILE A 200 9.69 4.78 -8.61
N LEU A 201 9.98 4.16 -7.46
CA LEU A 201 8.95 3.67 -6.55
C LEU A 201 8.09 4.83 -6.04
N ALA A 202 8.71 5.89 -5.52
CA ALA A 202 8.05 7.07 -4.99
C ALA A 202 7.12 7.74 -6.01
N THR A 203 7.54 7.88 -7.27
CA THR A 203 6.67 8.44 -8.32
C THR A 203 5.60 7.44 -8.78
N GLY A 204 5.88 6.14 -8.71
CA GLY A 204 4.93 5.05 -8.89
C GLY A 204 3.76 5.07 -7.90
N GLU A 205 4.00 5.47 -6.64
CA GLU A 205 2.92 5.63 -5.63
C GLU A 205 1.85 6.61 -6.12
N ILE A 206 2.25 7.73 -6.72
CA ILE A 206 1.32 8.73 -7.28
C ILE A 206 0.57 8.13 -8.48
N GLY A 207 1.24 7.29 -9.28
CA GLY A 207 0.65 6.50 -10.36
C GLY A 207 -0.38 5.46 -9.90
N LEU A 208 -0.37 5.06 -8.62
CA LEU A 208 -1.44 4.27 -8.01
C LEU A 208 -2.54 5.17 -7.44
N ILE A 209 -2.15 6.24 -6.73
CA ILE A 209 -3.06 7.15 -6.02
C ILE A 209 -4.06 7.83 -6.96
N ILE A 210 -3.57 8.47 -8.04
CA ILE A 210 -4.43 9.28 -8.92
C ILE A 210 -5.49 8.44 -9.63
N PRO A 211 -5.17 7.29 -10.25
CA PRO A 211 -6.20 6.43 -10.85
C PRO A 211 -7.12 5.75 -9.84
N SER A 212 -6.67 5.48 -8.62
CA SER A 212 -7.48 4.73 -7.64
C SER A 212 -8.45 5.62 -6.86
N LEU A 213 -8.02 6.84 -6.54
CA LEU A 213 -8.75 7.74 -5.65
C LEU A 213 -9.21 9.01 -6.34
N GLY A 214 -8.66 9.37 -7.49
CA GLY A 214 -9.07 10.57 -8.20
C GLY A 214 -10.47 10.43 -8.79
N ARG A 215 -11.27 11.50 -8.72
CA ARG A 215 -12.51 11.64 -9.50
C ARG A 215 -12.24 12.33 -10.82
N GLY A 216 -12.90 11.89 -11.88
CA GLY A 216 -12.80 12.48 -13.22
C GLY A 216 -12.76 11.42 -14.32
N ASP A 217 -12.03 11.75 -15.38
CA ASP A 217 -12.01 11.03 -16.65
C ASP A 217 -11.58 9.55 -16.53
N PRO A 218 -12.09 8.65 -17.39
CA PRO A 218 -11.65 7.24 -17.44
C PRO A 218 -10.15 7.12 -17.78
N LEU A 219 -9.57 5.94 -17.60
CA LEU A 219 -8.22 5.69 -18.14
C LEU A 219 -8.27 5.72 -19.68
N PRO A 220 -7.24 6.25 -20.37
CA PRO A 220 -5.92 6.66 -19.86
C PRO A 220 -5.82 8.10 -19.31
N ASP A 221 -6.88 8.91 -19.39
CA ASP A 221 -6.88 10.34 -19.05
C ASP A 221 -6.94 10.62 -17.53
N ALA A 222 -6.49 9.66 -16.70
CA ALA A 222 -6.54 9.76 -15.25
C ALA A 222 -5.73 10.93 -14.67
N LEU A 223 -4.81 11.54 -15.44
CA LEU A 223 -4.06 12.72 -15.01
C LEU A 223 -4.94 13.96 -14.79
N HIS A 224 -6.13 14.03 -15.39
CA HIS A 224 -7.08 15.12 -15.10
C HIS A 224 -7.82 14.93 -13.78
N ARG A 225 -7.71 13.74 -13.15
CA ARG A 225 -8.41 13.46 -11.91
C ARG A 225 -7.80 14.25 -10.77
N LYS A 226 -8.69 14.65 -9.86
CA LYS A 226 -8.32 15.30 -8.59
C LYS A 226 -8.89 14.51 -7.43
N ILE A 227 -8.18 14.52 -6.31
CA ILE A 227 -8.61 13.90 -5.06
C ILE A 227 -9.08 15.01 -4.12
N SER A 228 -10.36 14.99 -3.74
CA SER A 228 -10.91 15.99 -2.83
C SER A 228 -10.17 15.98 -1.49
N ILE A 229 -10.09 17.13 -0.82
CA ILE A 229 -9.45 17.23 0.51
C ILE A 229 -10.06 16.25 1.54
N PRO A 230 -11.40 16.09 1.62
CA PRO A 230 -11.99 15.07 2.49
C PRO A 230 -11.51 13.64 2.17
N TRP A 231 -11.31 13.32 0.88
CA TRP A 231 -10.80 12.01 0.48
C TRP A 231 -9.32 11.82 0.83
N ILE A 232 -8.50 12.87 0.70
CA ILE A 232 -7.11 12.86 1.17
C ILE A 232 -7.07 12.55 2.67
N LYS A 233 -7.88 13.24 3.48
CA LYS A 233 -7.94 12.99 4.93
C LYS A 233 -8.42 11.57 5.25
N SER A 234 -9.57 11.16 4.72
CA SER A 234 -10.12 9.81 4.92
C SER A 234 -9.10 8.73 4.58
N PHE A 235 -8.43 8.84 3.43
CA PHE A 235 -7.56 7.78 2.96
C PHE A 235 -6.18 7.78 3.62
N PHE A 236 -5.52 8.95 3.71
CA PHE A 236 -4.15 9.01 4.20
C PHE A 236 -4.03 9.10 5.72
N HIS A 237 -4.98 9.79 6.38
CA HIS A 237 -5.02 9.92 7.84
C HIS A 237 -5.77 8.75 8.48
N ASP A 238 -7.02 8.49 8.07
CA ASP A 238 -7.87 7.49 8.76
C ASP A 238 -7.69 6.07 8.22
N ALA A 239 -6.89 5.90 7.16
CA ALA A 239 -6.79 4.66 6.39
C ALA A 239 -8.19 4.09 6.09
N ARG A 240 -9.05 4.93 5.53
CA ARG A 240 -10.46 4.66 5.28
C ARG A 240 -10.81 4.97 3.83
N LEU A 241 -11.49 4.05 3.16
CA LEU A 241 -12.08 4.33 1.86
C LEU A 241 -13.17 5.40 2.06
N PRO A 242 -13.16 6.51 1.30
CA PRO A 242 -14.16 7.56 1.48
C PRO A 242 -15.58 7.01 1.30
N SER A 243 -16.55 7.52 2.06
CA SER A 243 -17.91 6.95 2.12
C SER A 243 -18.66 6.95 0.79
N ASP A 244 -18.38 7.94 -0.05
CA ASP A 244 -18.93 8.13 -1.40
C ASP A 244 -17.95 7.72 -2.50
N TRP A 245 -16.87 7.02 -2.14
CA TRP A 245 -15.94 6.42 -3.09
C TRP A 245 -16.50 5.13 -3.66
N THR A 246 -16.27 4.92 -4.95
CA THR A 246 -16.60 3.68 -5.65
C THR A 246 -15.34 3.15 -6.31
N ARG A 247 -15.19 1.83 -6.32
CA ARG A 247 -14.13 1.13 -7.04
C ARG A 247 -13.95 1.67 -8.47
N PRO A 248 -12.71 1.88 -8.96
CA PRO A 248 -12.44 2.29 -10.32
C PRO A 248 -13.12 1.37 -11.35
N LYS A 249 -13.73 1.94 -12.39
CA LYS A 249 -14.40 1.19 -13.46
C LYS A 249 -13.42 0.50 -14.41
N ASP A 250 -12.28 1.14 -14.65
CA ASP A 250 -11.24 0.65 -15.54
C ASP A 250 -10.18 -0.11 -14.74
N GLU A 251 -9.64 -1.17 -15.32
CA GLU A 251 -8.54 -1.91 -14.72
C GLU A 251 -7.25 -1.08 -14.80
N LEU A 252 -6.55 -0.92 -13.67
CA LEU A 252 -5.24 -0.28 -13.62
C LEU A 252 -4.13 -1.31 -13.82
N THR A 253 -3.33 -1.14 -14.86
CA THR A 253 -2.21 -2.02 -15.20
C THR A 253 -0.87 -1.41 -14.78
N LEU A 254 0.16 -2.27 -14.65
CA LEU A 254 1.53 -1.82 -14.38
C LEU A 254 2.04 -0.79 -15.42
N LYS A 255 1.67 -0.98 -16.69
CA LYS A 255 2.05 -0.04 -17.75
C LYS A 255 1.45 1.35 -17.49
N GLN A 256 0.16 1.43 -17.16
CA GLN A 256 -0.51 2.70 -16.90
C GLN A 256 0.06 3.40 -15.65
N VAL A 257 0.38 2.64 -14.59
CA VAL A 257 1.07 3.19 -13.41
C VAL A 257 2.40 3.83 -13.83
N ASN A 258 3.20 3.14 -14.65
CA ASN A 258 4.49 3.64 -15.12
C ASN A 258 4.35 4.84 -16.06
N ASP A 259 3.34 4.85 -16.94
CA ASP A 259 3.06 5.98 -17.83
C ASP A 259 2.75 7.25 -17.00
N ILE A 260 1.87 7.13 -16.00
CA ILE A 260 1.53 8.24 -15.09
C ILE A 260 2.73 8.66 -14.25
N ALA A 261 3.49 7.71 -13.68
CA ALA A 261 4.70 8.02 -12.93
C ALA A 261 5.76 8.73 -13.79
N THR A 262 5.80 8.45 -15.10
CA THR A 262 6.66 9.16 -16.05
C THR A 262 6.21 10.60 -16.24
N GLU A 263 4.90 10.87 -16.35
CA GLU A 263 4.38 12.23 -16.40
C GLU A 263 4.60 13.00 -15.09
N VAL A 264 4.47 12.34 -13.93
CA VAL A 264 4.85 12.93 -12.63
C VAL A 264 6.32 13.34 -12.62
N ARG A 265 7.24 12.47 -13.08
CA ARG A 265 8.67 12.78 -13.15
C ARG A 265 8.97 13.93 -14.11
N LYS A 266 8.29 13.99 -15.25
CA LYS A 266 8.39 15.12 -16.20
C LYS A 266 7.92 16.43 -15.55
N GLN A 267 6.78 16.42 -14.88
CA GLN A 267 6.28 17.57 -14.13
C GLN A 267 7.28 18.01 -13.06
N MET A 268 7.85 17.07 -12.30
CA MET A 268 8.86 17.39 -11.29
C MET A 268 10.11 18.03 -11.90
N ALA A 269 10.55 17.59 -13.08
CA ALA A 269 11.68 18.18 -13.78
C ALA A 269 11.37 19.63 -14.22
N GLN A 270 10.19 19.85 -14.80
CA GLN A 270 9.71 21.18 -15.21
C GLN A 270 9.62 22.15 -14.02
N ASP A 271 9.04 21.71 -12.89
CA ASP A 271 8.90 22.55 -11.69
C ASP A 271 10.26 22.91 -11.08
N ARG A 272 11.23 21.99 -11.13
CA ARG A 272 12.61 22.24 -10.68
C ARG A 272 13.36 23.21 -11.58
N GLU A 273 13.09 23.20 -12.88
CA GLU A 273 13.66 24.16 -13.82
C GLU A 273 13.05 25.54 -13.59
N ALA A 274 11.72 25.64 -13.55
CA ALA A 274 11.02 26.90 -13.29
C ALA A 274 11.36 27.52 -11.91
N GLY A 275 11.73 26.70 -10.93
CA GLY A 275 12.18 27.16 -9.62
C GLY A 275 13.61 27.70 -9.57
N LYS A 276 14.45 27.45 -10.58
CA LYS A 276 15.82 28.02 -10.67
C LYS A 276 15.83 29.45 -11.18
N ASP A 277 14.76 29.86 -11.86
CA ASP A 277 14.62 31.20 -12.46
C ASP A 277 13.97 32.21 -11.50
N LYS A 278 13.71 31.82 -10.24
CA LYS A 278 13.14 32.65 -9.16
C LYS A 278 14.16 32.86 -8.05
#